data_AF-A0A246GLI5-F1
#
_entry.id   AF-A0A246GLI5-F1
#
_cell.length_a   1.000
_cell.length_b   1.000
_cell.length_c   1.000
_cell.angle_alpha   90.00
_cell.angle_beta   90.00
_cell.angle_gamma   90.00
#
_symmetry.space_group_name_H-M   'P 1'
#
loop_
_entity.id
_entity.type
_entity.pdbx_description
1 polymer ?
#
loop_
_entity_poly.entity_id
_entity_poly.type
_entity_poly.pdbx_seq_one_letter_code
_entity_poly.pdbx_strand_id
1 'polypeptide(L)'
;MKDNITRFSQEELAYFETDYFNKLMKYLSENKNKTDSDFIKNELKKIENEKKEIIRIQNLSDEIFFEEIVLGKGTNPYKRAIDSGENKEFVRNIYFERYPRNNNSEITIPNSTIKKEAFYKFKLQSIQKNLKQEKKLNWQGNALEFSELVKALIESKLLNPELKQYEIYELMRKAFNVEKFDEGQKNKEIKNRSKTSTILINRLETSLINWIKKK
;
A
#
# COMPACT_ATOMS: atom_id res chain seq x y z
N MET A 1 0.19 -19.55 -13.86
CA MET A 1 -0.32 -19.06 -12.56
C MET A 1 -1.78 -18.69 -12.74
N LYS A 2 -2.71 -19.57 -12.35
CA LYS A 2 -4.15 -19.31 -12.34
C LYS A 2 -4.52 -18.67 -11.00
N ASP A 3 -4.75 -17.37 -11.06
CA ASP A 3 -5.70 -16.56 -10.29
C ASP A 3 -6.06 -16.95 -8.86
N ASN A 4 -5.57 -16.16 -7.90
CA ASN A 4 -6.22 -16.00 -6.58
C ASN A 4 -7.58 -15.28 -6.66
N ILE A 5 -8.03 -14.88 -7.86
CA ILE A 5 -9.35 -14.27 -8.14
C ILE A 5 -10.46 -15.33 -8.19
N THR A 6 -10.12 -16.63 -8.27
CA THR A 6 -11.07 -17.75 -8.38
C THR A 6 -11.98 -17.97 -7.15
N ARG A 7 -12.06 -17.04 -6.20
CA ARG A 7 -12.83 -17.15 -4.94
C ARG A 7 -13.97 -16.13 -4.76
N PHE A 8 -14.11 -15.16 -5.66
CA PHE A 8 -15.21 -14.19 -5.61
C PHE A 8 -16.17 -14.46 -6.75
N SER A 9 -17.47 -14.42 -6.48
CA SER A 9 -18.44 -14.29 -7.56
C SER A 9 -18.30 -12.91 -8.23
N GLN A 10 -18.84 -12.74 -9.43
CA GLN A 10 -18.83 -11.44 -10.11
C GLN A 10 -19.55 -10.35 -9.30
N GLU A 11 -20.68 -10.70 -8.68
CA GLU A 11 -21.46 -9.80 -7.83
C GLU A 11 -20.68 -9.40 -6.56
N GLU A 12 -20.01 -10.38 -5.93
CA GLU A 12 -19.17 -10.12 -4.76
C GLU A 12 -18.00 -9.18 -5.09
N LEU A 13 -17.36 -9.41 -6.25
CA LEU A 13 -16.28 -8.55 -6.70
C LEU A 13 -16.77 -7.12 -6.95
N ALA A 14 -17.90 -6.95 -7.64
CA ALA A 14 -18.50 -5.64 -7.91
C ALA A 14 -18.85 -4.88 -6.61
N TYR A 15 -19.37 -5.60 -5.61
CA TYR A 15 -19.63 -5.05 -4.28
C TYR A 15 -18.35 -4.55 -3.61
N PHE A 16 -17.31 -5.40 -3.54
CA PHE A 16 -16.05 -5.02 -2.90
C PHE A 16 -15.33 -3.89 -3.62
N GLU A 17 -15.39 -3.84 -4.95
CA GLU A 17 -14.80 -2.75 -5.76
C GLU A 17 -15.49 -1.41 -5.47
N THR A 18 -16.82 -1.41 -5.39
CA THR A 18 -17.60 -0.20 -5.11
C THR A 18 -17.35 0.29 -3.67
N ASP A 19 -17.38 -0.61 -2.68
CA ASP A 19 -17.05 -0.29 -1.29
C ASP A 19 -15.62 0.25 -1.15
N TYR A 20 -14.66 -0.39 -1.82
CA TYR A 20 -13.27 0.04 -1.87
C TYR A 20 -13.12 1.45 -2.41
N PHE A 21 -13.70 1.74 -3.58
CA PHE A 21 -13.59 3.04 -4.23
C PHE A 21 -14.16 4.15 -3.35
N ASN A 22 -15.35 3.94 -2.80
CA ASN A 22 -16.00 4.93 -1.93
C ASN A 22 -15.17 5.25 -0.68
N LYS A 23 -14.63 4.21 -0.03
CA LYS A 23 -13.78 4.37 1.16
C LYS A 23 -12.43 5.00 0.84
N LEU A 24 -11.83 4.63 -0.28
CA LEU A 24 -10.56 5.19 -0.74
C LEU A 24 -10.71 6.69 -0.99
N MET A 25 -11.73 7.10 -1.76
CA MET A 25 -11.97 8.51 -2.08
C MET A 25 -12.16 9.35 -0.82
N LYS A 26 -12.95 8.85 0.14
CA LYS A 26 -13.12 9.50 1.44
C LYS A 26 -11.79 9.60 2.18
N TYR A 27 -11.05 8.50 2.30
CA TYR A 27 -9.77 8.47 3.01
C TYR A 27 -8.75 9.45 2.43
N LEU A 28 -8.62 9.50 1.10
CA LEU A 28 -7.68 10.41 0.43
C LEU A 28 -8.09 11.89 0.57
N SER A 29 -9.40 12.18 0.58
CA SER A 29 -9.90 13.53 0.82
C SER A 29 -9.53 14.05 2.22
N GLU A 30 -9.51 13.15 3.21
CA GLU A 30 -9.17 13.44 4.60
C GLU A 30 -7.65 13.39 4.86
N ASN A 31 -6.85 12.78 3.97
CA ASN A 31 -5.44 12.49 4.19
C ASN A 31 -4.59 12.82 2.95
N LYS A 32 -4.38 14.13 2.68
CA LYS A 32 -3.75 14.66 1.45
C LYS A 32 -2.37 14.08 1.07
N ASN A 33 -1.60 13.56 2.02
CA ASN A 33 -0.25 13.01 1.79
C ASN A 33 -0.21 11.47 1.82
N LYS A 34 -1.37 10.81 1.71
CA LYS A 34 -1.47 9.35 1.74
C LYS A 34 -1.79 8.80 0.36
N THR A 35 -1.42 7.54 0.19
CA THR A 35 -1.60 6.80 -1.07
C THR A 35 -2.65 5.69 -0.93
N ASP A 36 -3.07 5.12 -2.04
CA ASP A 36 -3.91 3.91 -2.08
C ASP A 36 -3.29 2.76 -1.27
N SER A 37 -1.97 2.62 -1.31
CA SER A 37 -1.25 1.63 -0.50
C SER A 37 -1.39 1.91 1.00
N ASP A 38 -1.35 3.17 1.43
CA ASP A 38 -1.53 3.53 2.84
C ASP A 38 -2.95 3.24 3.30
N PHE A 39 -3.94 3.55 2.47
CA PHE A 39 -5.33 3.19 2.71
C PHE A 39 -5.49 1.67 2.87
N ILE A 40 -4.99 0.88 1.93
CA ILE A 40 -5.10 -0.59 1.97
C ILE A 40 -4.43 -1.16 3.22
N LYS A 41 -3.24 -0.68 3.57
CA LYS A 41 -2.54 -1.12 4.80
C LYS A 41 -3.35 -0.78 6.06
N ASN A 42 -3.98 0.39 6.09
CA ASN A 42 -4.84 0.80 7.18
C ASN A 42 -6.08 -0.11 7.31
N GLU A 43 -6.76 -0.43 6.21
CA GLU A 43 -7.90 -1.35 6.22
C GLU A 43 -7.50 -2.77 6.63
N LEU A 44 -6.35 -3.26 6.17
CA LEU A 44 -5.81 -4.55 6.60
C LEU A 44 -5.51 -4.58 8.11
N LYS A 45 -4.97 -3.49 8.67
CA LYS A 45 -4.73 -3.38 10.12
C LYS A 45 -6.04 -3.36 10.91
N LYS A 46 -7.09 -2.69 10.41
CA LYS A 46 -8.42 -2.72 11.04
C LYS A 46 -8.98 -4.13 11.06
N ILE A 47 -8.87 -4.87 9.95
CA ILE A 47 -9.32 -6.26 9.87
C ILE A 47 -8.53 -7.15 10.84
N GLU A 48 -7.21 -6.96 10.95
CA GLU A 48 -6.39 -7.70 11.92
C GLU A 48 -6.83 -7.45 13.37
N ASN A 49 -7.09 -6.18 13.71
CA ASN A 49 -7.59 -5.81 15.03
C ASN A 49 -8.98 -6.42 15.30
N GLU A 50 -9.87 -6.42 14.31
CA GLU A 50 -11.19 -7.04 14.42
C GLU A 50 -11.08 -8.54 14.71
N LYS A 51 -10.19 -9.26 14.01
CA LYS A 51 -9.93 -10.69 14.27
C LYS A 51 -9.40 -10.94 15.68
N LYS A 52 -8.44 -10.12 16.12
CA LYS A 52 -7.88 -10.19 17.48
C LYS A 52 -8.96 -9.96 18.54
N GLU A 53 -9.86 -9.02 18.29
CA GLU A 53 -10.95 -8.71 19.20
C GLU A 53 -11.99 -9.83 19.27
N ILE A 54 -12.36 -10.44 18.13
CA ILE A 54 -13.23 -11.63 18.11
C ILE A 54 -12.62 -12.75 18.97
N ILE A 55 -11.31 -13.01 18.79
CA ILE A 55 -10.59 -14.03 19.55
C ILE A 55 -10.58 -13.69 21.04
N ARG A 56 -10.31 -12.43 21.39
CA ARG A 56 -10.32 -11.96 22.78
C ARG A 56 -11.67 -12.21 23.44
N ILE A 57 -12.75 -11.75 22.80
CA ILE A 57 -14.11 -11.82 23.36
C ILE A 57 -14.55 -13.27 23.60
N GLN A 58 -14.20 -14.20 22.71
CA GLN A 58 -14.53 -15.61 22.88
C GLN A 58 -13.76 -16.33 23.99
N ASN A 59 -12.66 -15.75 24.44
CA ASN A 59 -11.84 -16.29 25.53
C ASN A 59 -12.12 -15.59 26.87
N LEU A 60 -13.07 -14.64 26.91
CA LEU A 60 -13.51 -14.02 28.15
C LEU A 60 -14.29 -15.02 29.01
N SER A 61 -14.08 -14.92 30.33
CA SER A 61 -14.99 -15.54 31.29
C SER A 61 -16.39 -14.96 31.14
N ASP A 62 -17.39 -15.68 31.64
CA ASP A 62 -18.79 -15.24 31.57
C ASP A 62 -18.97 -13.88 32.26
N GLU A 63 -18.40 -13.73 33.46
CA GLU A 63 -18.47 -12.49 34.24
C GLU A 63 -17.93 -11.29 33.45
N ILE A 64 -16.72 -11.39 32.90
CA ILE A 64 -16.07 -10.31 32.14
C ILE A 64 -16.80 -10.05 30.82
N PHE A 65 -17.29 -11.10 30.14
CA PHE A 65 -18.08 -10.93 28.92
C PHE A 65 -19.35 -10.11 29.17
N PHE A 66 -20.10 -10.41 30.23
CA PHE A 66 -21.31 -9.65 30.54
C PHE A 66 -20.99 -8.23 30.98
N GLU A 67 -19.95 -8.02 31.77
CA GLU A 67 -19.53 -6.70 32.21
C GLU A 67 -19.06 -5.81 31.04
N GLU A 68 -18.10 -6.29 30.25
CA GLU A 68 -17.46 -5.50 29.20
C GLU A 68 -18.30 -5.40 27.93
N ILE A 69 -18.86 -6.52 27.48
CA ILE A 69 -19.46 -6.64 26.14
C ILE A 69 -20.95 -6.36 26.19
N VAL A 70 -21.68 -6.91 27.17
CA VAL A 70 -23.14 -6.78 27.25
C VAL A 70 -23.56 -5.52 28.00
N LEU A 71 -22.98 -5.28 29.18
CA LEU A 71 -23.35 -4.18 30.09
C LEU A 71 -22.50 -2.92 29.92
N GLY A 72 -21.43 -2.99 29.11
CA GLY A 72 -20.54 -1.87 28.79
C GLY A 72 -21.23 -0.65 28.19
N LYS A 73 -20.45 0.41 27.90
CA LYS A 73 -20.98 1.72 27.51
C LYS A 73 -21.70 1.69 26.16
N GLY A 74 -23.01 1.99 26.15
CA GLY A 74 -23.83 2.21 24.95
C GLY A 74 -25.18 1.47 24.97
N THR A 75 -25.99 1.66 23.93
CA THR A 75 -27.23 0.91 23.70
C THR A 75 -26.91 -0.43 23.03
N ASN A 76 -26.66 -1.46 23.85
CA ASN A 76 -26.43 -2.82 23.34
C ASN A 76 -27.76 -3.60 23.23
N PRO A 77 -28.13 -4.17 22.04
CA PRO A 77 -29.30 -5.03 21.92
C PRO A 77 -29.27 -6.23 22.88
N TYR A 78 -28.11 -6.77 23.21
CA TYR A 78 -27.95 -7.87 24.17
C TYR A 78 -28.23 -7.45 25.61
N LYS A 79 -27.98 -6.18 25.95
CA LYS A 79 -28.36 -5.61 27.26
C LYS A 79 -29.87 -5.60 27.44
N ARG A 80 -30.60 -5.16 26.41
CA ARG A 80 -32.06 -5.14 26.42
C ARG A 80 -32.66 -6.55 26.60
N ALA A 81 -32.04 -7.57 26.00
CA ALA A 81 -32.44 -8.96 26.21
C ALA A 81 -32.31 -9.37 27.69
N ILE A 82 -31.15 -9.11 28.30
CA ILE A 82 -30.92 -9.39 29.73
C ILE A 82 -31.88 -8.61 30.63
N ASP A 83 -32.08 -7.31 30.37
CA ASP A 83 -32.99 -6.46 31.14
C ASP A 83 -34.45 -6.92 31.03
N SER A 84 -34.81 -7.62 29.94
CA SER A 84 -36.13 -8.21 29.71
C SER A 84 -36.30 -9.59 30.35
N GLY A 85 -35.30 -10.08 31.08
CA GLY A 85 -35.31 -11.36 31.79
C GLY A 85 -34.77 -12.55 30.99
N GLU A 86 -34.15 -12.32 29.82
CA GLU A 86 -33.53 -13.41 29.05
C GLU A 86 -32.36 -14.05 29.79
N ASN A 87 -32.19 -15.35 29.59
CA ASN A 87 -31.11 -16.10 30.21
C ASN A 87 -29.74 -15.63 29.67
N LYS A 88 -28.79 -15.39 30.57
CA LYS A 88 -27.40 -15.03 30.22
C LYS A 88 -26.77 -16.03 29.24
N GLU A 89 -26.87 -17.32 29.48
CA GLU A 89 -26.35 -18.36 28.60
C GLU A 89 -26.95 -18.27 27.19
N PHE A 90 -28.26 -18.03 27.09
CA PHE A 90 -28.95 -17.83 25.81
C PHE A 90 -28.42 -16.59 25.07
N VAL A 91 -28.28 -15.45 25.76
CA VAL A 91 -27.75 -14.21 25.17
C VAL A 91 -26.29 -14.38 24.72
N ARG A 92 -25.48 -15.12 25.49
CA ARG A 92 -24.09 -15.45 25.14
C ARG A 92 -24.04 -16.31 23.88
N ASN A 93 -24.91 -17.30 23.77
CA ASN A 93 -24.99 -18.17 22.59
C ASN A 93 -25.37 -17.37 21.34
N ILE A 94 -26.39 -16.51 21.39
CA ILE A 94 -26.76 -15.64 20.25
C ILE A 94 -25.59 -14.75 19.82
N TYR A 95 -24.84 -14.20 20.79
CA TYR A 95 -23.66 -13.39 20.47
C TYR A 95 -22.62 -14.21 19.70
N PHE A 96 -22.35 -15.43 20.15
CA PHE A 96 -21.35 -16.31 19.54
C PHE A 96 -21.83 -17.08 18.31
N GLU A 97 -23.13 -17.13 18.01
CA GLU A 97 -23.62 -17.63 16.72
C GLU A 97 -23.04 -16.85 15.53
N ARG A 98 -22.68 -15.58 15.75
CA ARG A 98 -21.99 -14.75 14.74
C ARG A 98 -20.53 -15.14 14.52
N TYR A 99 -19.96 -15.90 15.46
CA TYR A 99 -18.56 -16.31 15.50
C TYR A 99 -18.46 -17.77 15.97
N PRO A 100 -18.97 -18.73 15.19
CA PRO A 100 -19.02 -20.12 15.63
C PRO A 100 -17.62 -20.70 15.86
N ARG A 101 -17.50 -21.69 16.75
CA ARG A 101 -16.29 -22.51 16.84
C ARG A 101 -16.40 -23.67 15.85
N ASN A 102 -15.27 -24.05 15.26
CA ASN A 102 -15.20 -25.23 14.40
C ASN A 102 -15.16 -26.52 15.25
N ASN A 103 -15.17 -27.68 14.59
CA ASN A 103 -15.16 -28.99 15.26
C ASN A 103 -13.91 -29.22 16.14
N ASN A 104 -12.85 -28.44 15.95
CA ASN A 104 -11.63 -28.48 16.76
C ASN A 104 -11.66 -27.46 17.92
N SER A 105 -12.83 -26.88 18.22
CA SER A 105 -13.01 -25.81 19.20
C SER A 105 -12.23 -24.51 18.90
N GLU A 106 -11.76 -24.34 17.67
CA GLU A 106 -11.09 -23.12 17.23
C GLU A 106 -12.11 -22.07 16.79
N ILE A 107 -11.76 -20.81 17.00
CA ILE A 107 -12.59 -19.65 16.69
C ILE A 107 -12.68 -19.46 15.17
N THR A 108 -13.89 -19.52 14.61
CA THR A 108 -14.08 -19.28 13.18
C THR A 108 -14.25 -17.78 12.92
N ILE A 109 -13.34 -17.22 12.14
CA ILE A 109 -13.47 -15.85 11.65
C ILE A 109 -14.58 -15.79 10.58
N PRO A 110 -15.46 -14.78 10.61
CA PRO A 110 -16.52 -14.64 9.61
C PRO A 110 -15.98 -14.66 8.18
N ASN A 111 -16.68 -15.37 7.29
CA ASN A 111 -16.29 -15.48 5.89
C ASN A 111 -16.23 -14.11 5.20
N SER A 112 -17.09 -13.17 5.58
CA SER A 112 -17.06 -11.78 5.12
C SER A 112 -15.74 -11.08 5.46
N THR A 113 -15.23 -11.24 6.69
CA THR A 113 -13.95 -10.69 7.14
C THR A 113 -12.78 -11.32 6.38
N ILE A 114 -12.80 -12.63 6.15
CA ILE A 114 -11.78 -13.35 5.37
C ILE A 114 -11.79 -12.87 3.91
N LYS A 115 -12.96 -12.78 3.28
CA LYS A 115 -13.12 -12.31 1.90
C LYS A 115 -12.65 -10.86 1.75
N LYS A 116 -13.03 -9.98 2.68
CA LYS A 116 -12.58 -8.58 2.70
C LYS A 116 -11.05 -8.52 2.79
N GLU A 117 -10.42 -9.26 3.70
CA GLU A 117 -8.95 -9.32 3.80
C GLU A 117 -8.29 -9.79 2.50
N ALA A 118 -8.81 -10.86 1.90
CA ALA A 118 -8.28 -11.40 0.65
C ALA A 118 -8.36 -10.37 -0.49
N PHE A 119 -9.47 -9.64 -0.59
CA PHE A 119 -9.64 -8.55 -1.55
C PHE A 119 -8.60 -7.45 -1.36
N TYR A 120 -8.41 -6.94 -0.13
CA TYR A 120 -7.42 -5.89 0.15
C TYR A 120 -5.98 -6.37 -0.10
N LYS A 121 -5.64 -7.61 0.26
CA LYS A 121 -4.33 -8.22 -0.06
C LYS A 121 -4.11 -8.29 -1.57
N PHE A 122 -5.13 -8.67 -2.34
CA PHE A 122 -5.07 -8.72 -3.79
C PHE A 122 -4.85 -7.33 -4.42
N LYS A 123 -5.54 -6.29 -3.94
CA LYS A 123 -5.31 -4.90 -4.37
C LYS A 123 -3.88 -4.43 -4.07
N LEU A 124 -3.38 -4.71 -2.87
CA LEU A 124 -2.01 -4.35 -2.50
C LEU A 124 -0.98 -5.04 -3.40
N GLN A 125 -1.17 -6.33 -3.68
CA GLN A 125 -0.31 -7.07 -4.60
C GLN A 125 -0.36 -6.50 -6.03
N SER A 126 -1.55 -6.09 -6.50
CA SER A 126 -1.72 -5.49 -7.82
C SER A 126 -0.98 -4.16 -7.94
N ILE A 127 -1.07 -3.28 -6.94
CA ILE A 127 -0.30 -2.03 -6.88
C ILE A 127 1.21 -2.31 -6.90
N GLN A 128 1.66 -3.26 -6.07
CA GLN A 128 3.07 -3.67 -6.02
C GLN A 128 3.55 -4.30 -7.34
N LYS A 129 2.68 -5.03 -8.04
CA LYS A 129 2.99 -5.63 -9.33
C LYS A 129 3.07 -4.57 -10.42
N ASN A 130 2.17 -3.59 -10.44
CA ASN A 130 2.23 -2.46 -11.36
C ASN A 130 3.53 -1.66 -11.18
N LEU A 131 3.95 -1.42 -9.93
CA LEU A 131 5.25 -0.81 -9.61
C LEU A 131 6.47 -1.68 -10.02
N LYS A 132 6.30 -3.01 -10.14
CA LYS A 132 7.36 -3.95 -10.56
C LYS A 132 7.34 -4.26 -12.06
N GLN A 133 6.23 -4.00 -12.76
CA GLN A 133 6.04 -4.26 -14.20
C GLN A 133 6.31 -3.05 -15.09
N GLU A 134 6.73 -1.91 -14.53
CA GLU A 134 7.45 -0.94 -15.33
C GLU A 134 8.71 -1.64 -15.85
N LYS A 135 8.82 -1.79 -17.18
CA LYS A 135 10.09 -2.10 -17.83
C LYS A 135 11.05 -1.05 -17.32
N LYS A 136 11.93 -1.43 -16.37
CA LYS A 136 12.89 -0.49 -15.81
C LYS A 136 13.64 0.14 -16.97
N LEU A 137 13.79 1.45 -16.94
CA LEU A 137 14.70 2.09 -17.86
C LEU A 137 16.08 1.49 -17.54
N ASN A 138 16.73 0.87 -18.51
CA ASN A 138 18.08 0.33 -18.33
C ASN A 138 19.04 1.34 -18.93
N TRP A 139 19.73 2.09 -18.09
CA TRP A 139 20.77 3.00 -18.55
C TRP A 139 21.84 2.23 -19.34
N GLN A 140 22.11 2.68 -20.57
CA GLN A 140 23.12 2.09 -21.44
C GLN A 140 24.45 2.89 -21.46
N GLY A 141 24.49 4.02 -20.76
CA GLY A 141 25.72 4.78 -20.58
C GLY A 141 26.52 4.30 -19.37
N ASN A 142 27.67 4.92 -19.13
CA ASN A 142 28.45 4.67 -17.92
C ASN A 142 27.97 5.54 -16.74
N ALA A 143 28.51 5.29 -15.54
CA ALA A 143 28.16 6.03 -14.32
C ALA A 143 28.48 7.53 -14.41
N LEU A 144 29.52 7.92 -15.14
CA LEU A 144 29.90 9.32 -15.31
C LEU A 144 28.88 10.05 -16.19
N GLU A 145 28.49 9.46 -17.33
CA GLU A 145 27.42 9.99 -18.19
C GLU A 145 26.10 10.06 -17.41
N PHE A 146 25.79 9.07 -16.57
CA PHE A 146 24.61 9.13 -15.72
C PHE A 146 24.65 10.32 -14.74
N SER A 147 25.78 10.53 -14.06
CA SER A 147 25.98 11.68 -13.18
C SER A 147 25.84 13.01 -13.92
N GLU A 148 26.32 13.10 -15.16
CA GLU A 148 26.15 14.30 -16.00
C GLU A 148 24.67 14.60 -16.26
N LEU A 149 23.87 13.60 -16.63
CA LEU A 149 22.43 13.74 -16.84
C LEU A 149 21.72 14.22 -15.58
N VAL A 150 21.94 13.52 -14.46
CA VAL A 150 21.27 13.85 -13.20
C VAL A 150 21.68 15.24 -12.73
N LYS A 151 22.97 15.59 -12.85
CA LYS A 151 23.44 16.93 -12.44
C LYS A 151 22.86 18.03 -13.33
N ALA A 152 22.77 17.82 -14.64
CA ALA A 152 22.15 18.77 -15.55
C ALA A 152 20.66 19.03 -15.22
N LEU A 153 19.90 17.98 -14.89
CA LEU A 153 18.50 18.09 -14.48
C LEU A 153 18.33 18.84 -13.14
N ILE A 154 19.27 18.64 -12.20
CA ILE A 154 19.28 19.38 -10.93
C ILE A 154 19.54 20.87 -11.21
N GLU A 155 20.57 21.18 -12.00
CA GLU A 155 20.94 22.57 -12.30
C GLU A 155 19.91 23.30 -13.19
N SER A 156 19.12 22.57 -13.98
CA SER A 156 18.04 23.17 -14.79
C SER A 156 16.86 23.66 -13.95
N LYS A 157 16.80 23.32 -12.65
CA LYS A 157 15.72 23.69 -11.71
C LYS A 157 14.32 23.30 -12.20
N LEU A 158 14.23 22.24 -13.00
CA LEU A 158 12.96 21.68 -13.49
C LEU A 158 12.42 20.53 -12.63
N LEU A 159 13.20 20.11 -11.62
CA LEU A 159 12.82 19.06 -10.67
C LEU A 159 12.17 19.64 -9.42
N ASN A 160 11.58 18.76 -8.58
CA ASN A 160 10.93 19.17 -7.34
C ASN A 160 11.92 19.94 -6.43
N PRO A 161 11.65 21.21 -6.09
CA PRO A 161 12.56 22.05 -5.31
C PRO A 161 12.74 21.58 -3.85
N GLU A 162 11.83 20.73 -3.35
CA GLU A 162 11.89 20.21 -1.98
C GLU A 162 12.92 19.08 -1.81
N LEU A 163 13.33 18.44 -2.91
CA LEU A 163 14.23 17.29 -2.86
C LEU A 163 15.69 17.73 -2.80
N LYS A 164 16.45 17.10 -1.89
CA LYS A 164 17.90 17.29 -1.82
C LYS A 164 18.58 16.57 -2.98
N GLN A 165 19.77 17.03 -3.37
CA GLN A 165 20.54 16.47 -4.47
C GLN A 165 20.76 14.94 -4.35
N TYR A 166 21.07 14.42 -3.15
CA TYR A 166 21.26 12.97 -2.96
C TYR A 166 19.96 12.18 -3.16
N GLU A 167 18.79 12.77 -2.85
CA GLU A 167 17.48 12.12 -3.00
C GLU A 167 17.13 12.00 -4.48
N ILE A 168 17.41 13.05 -5.26
CA ILE A 168 17.25 13.07 -6.71
C ILE A 168 18.15 11.99 -7.34
N TYR A 169 19.41 11.90 -6.92
CA TYR A 169 20.33 10.87 -7.41
C TYR A 169 19.82 9.45 -7.12
N GLU A 170 19.39 9.17 -5.89
CA GLU A 170 18.87 7.83 -5.54
C GLU A 170 17.58 7.47 -6.29
N LEU A 171 16.67 8.43 -6.49
CA LEU A 171 15.45 8.22 -7.27
C LEU A 171 15.77 7.92 -8.73
N MET A 172 16.63 8.74 -9.35
CA MET A 172 17.05 8.54 -10.73
C MET A 172 17.78 7.21 -10.90
N ARG A 173 18.69 6.86 -9.97
CA ARG A 173 19.43 5.59 -10.01
C ARG A 173 18.50 4.39 -10.00
N LYS A 174 17.48 4.41 -9.14
CA LYS A 174 16.45 3.36 -9.06
C LYS A 174 15.60 3.30 -10.33
N ALA A 175 15.20 4.45 -10.86
CA ALA A 175 14.38 4.53 -12.08
C ALA A 175 15.12 4.01 -13.32
N PHE A 176 16.42 4.30 -13.43
CA PHE A 176 17.29 3.92 -14.55
C PHE A 176 18.09 2.62 -14.32
N ASN A 177 17.79 1.89 -13.25
CA ASN A 177 18.41 0.62 -12.91
C ASN A 177 19.95 0.66 -12.92
N VAL A 178 20.53 1.74 -12.39
CA VAL A 178 21.98 1.94 -12.34
C VAL A 178 22.54 1.36 -11.04
N GLU A 179 23.67 0.65 -11.14
CA GLU A 179 24.39 0.16 -9.96
C GLU A 179 24.88 1.31 -9.08
N LYS A 180 25.14 1.04 -7.80
CA LYS A 180 25.60 2.08 -6.88
C LYS A 180 27.05 2.47 -7.23
N PHE A 181 27.34 3.77 -7.25
CA PHE A 181 28.68 4.32 -7.46
C PHE A 181 28.89 5.55 -6.56
N ASP A 182 30.14 6.03 -6.47
CA ASP A 182 30.47 7.24 -5.70
C ASP A 182 30.10 8.51 -6.48
N GLU A 183 28.95 9.10 -6.14
CA GLU A 183 28.46 10.35 -6.72
C GLU A 183 29.41 11.53 -6.50
N GLY A 184 30.08 11.59 -5.34
CA GLY A 184 31.01 12.65 -5.00
C GLY A 184 32.25 12.60 -5.90
N GLN A 185 32.77 11.40 -6.13
CA GLN A 185 33.85 11.17 -7.09
C GLN A 185 33.43 11.57 -8.51
N LYS A 186 32.27 11.11 -8.99
CA LYS A 186 31.80 11.44 -10.35
C LYS A 186 31.53 12.92 -10.55
N ASN A 187 30.98 13.61 -9.54
CA ASN A 187 30.83 15.06 -9.59
C ASN A 187 32.17 15.80 -9.62
N LYS A 188 33.21 15.30 -8.94
CA LYS A 188 34.58 15.85 -9.05
C LYS A 188 35.15 15.62 -10.45
N GLU A 189 34.98 14.42 -11.01
CA GLU A 189 35.39 14.09 -12.38
C GLU A 189 34.74 15.04 -13.41
N ILE A 190 33.44 15.35 -13.25
CA ILE A 190 32.73 16.32 -14.10
C ILE A 190 33.32 17.73 -13.96
N LYS A 191 33.50 18.21 -12.72
CA LYS A 191 34.01 19.57 -12.45
C LYS A 191 35.44 19.80 -12.96
N ASN A 192 36.26 18.75 -12.94
CA ASN A 192 37.66 18.84 -13.34
C ASN A 192 37.85 18.88 -14.87
N ARG A 193 36.79 18.68 -15.66
CA ARG A 193 36.84 18.85 -17.11
C ARG A 193 36.81 20.35 -17.46
N SER A 194 37.84 20.82 -18.14
CA SER A 194 37.94 22.21 -18.60
C SER A 194 37.06 22.43 -19.84
N LYS A 195 36.09 23.37 -19.74
CA LYS A 195 35.35 24.09 -20.80
C LYS A 195 34.75 23.29 -21.98
N THR A 196 34.82 21.97 -22.01
CA THR A 196 34.38 21.12 -23.13
C THR A 196 33.06 20.43 -22.80
N SER A 197 32.15 20.39 -23.77
CA SER A 197 30.90 19.65 -23.66
C SER A 197 31.18 18.17 -23.46
N THR A 198 30.38 17.52 -22.61
CA THR A 198 30.60 16.09 -22.31
C THR A 198 30.12 15.21 -23.47
N ILE A 199 30.61 13.97 -23.52
CA ILE A 199 30.19 12.98 -24.51
C ILE A 199 28.66 12.81 -24.48
N LEU A 200 28.06 12.78 -23.28
CA LEU A 200 26.63 12.70 -23.14
C LEU A 200 25.92 13.93 -23.74
N ILE A 201 26.36 15.15 -23.40
CA ILE A 201 25.72 16.39 -23.90
C ILE A 201 25.78 16.44 -25.43
N ASN A 202 26.94 16.15 -26.02
CA ASN A 202 27.09 16.12 -27.48
C ASN A 202 26.16 15.08 -28.13
N ARG A 203 26.03 13.90 -27.52
CA ARG A 203 25.13 12.84 -28.00
C ARG A 203 23.66 13.27 -27.89
N LEU A 204 23.26 13.89 -26.78
CA LEU A 204 21.89 14.38 -26.58
C LEU A 204 21.55 15.49 -27.57
N GLU A 205 22.44 16.47 -27.74
CA GLU A 205 22.28 17.56 -28.69
C GLU A 205 22.16 17.03 -30.12
N THR A 206 23.07 16.16 -30.55
CA THR A 206 23.02 15.55 -31.88
C THR A 206 21.72 14.77 -32.11
N SER A 207 21.30 13.98 -31.12
CA SER A 207 20.08 13.18 -31.20
C SER A 207 18.83 14.06 -31.31
N LEU A 208 18.78 15.14 -30.52
CA LEU A 208 17.69 16.11 -30.56
C LEU A 208 17.66 16.85 -31.90
N ILE A 209 18.80 17.29 -32.40
CA ILE A 209 18.91 17.95 -33.72
C ILE A 209 18.43 17.01 -34.83
N ASN A 210 18.82 15.73 -34.82
CA ASN A 210 18.39 14.74 -35.80
C ASN A 210 16.87 14.53 -35.75
N TRP A 211 16.31 14.41 -34.54
CA TRP A 211 14.87 14.27 -34.34
C TRP A 211 14.09 15.49 -34.87
N ILE A 212 14.53 16.71 -34.53
CA ILE A 212 13.93 17.97 -35.02
C ILE A 212 13.97 18.02 -36.56
N LYS A 213 15.09 17.60 -37.16
CA LYS A 213 15.29 17.62 -38.61
C LYS A 213 14.62 16.45 -39.35
N LYS A 214 13.94 15.53 -38.65
CA LYS A 214 13.36 14.28 -39.19
C LYS A 214 14.32 13.55 -40.15
N LYS A 215 15.60 13.46 -39.78
CA LYS A 215 16.53 12.52 -40.41
C LYS A 215 16.33 11.13 -39.86
#